data_AF-A0A3N4ABK4-F1
#
_entry.id   AF-A0A3N4ABK4-F1
#
_cell.length_a   1.000
_cell.length_b   1.000
_cell.length_c   1.000
_cell.angle_alpha   90.00
_cell.angle_beta   90.00
_cell.angle_gamma   90.00
#
_symmetry.space_group_name_H-M   'P 1'
#
loop_
_entity.id
_entity.type
_entity.pdbx_description
1 polymer ?
#
loop_
_entity_poly.entity_id
_entity_poly.type
_entity_poly.pdbx_seq_one_letter_code
_entity_poly.pdbx_strand_id
1 'polypeptide(L)' 'MAVTANLGEYVPYDDDGTDDGRRAASGILYASVDATETDALAVAITRDAEVVERLLTGIDANGAVDLLAQGIVIRP' A
#
# COMPACT_ATOMS: atom_id res chain seq x y z
N MET A 1 0.31 1.00 0.49
CA MET A 1 1.78 0.95 0.58
C MET A 1 2.31 0.11 -0.57
N ALA A 2 3.54 0.37 -1.00
CA ALA A 2 4.18 -0.27 -2.13
C ALA A 2 5.66 -0.54 -1.80
N VAL A 3 6.26 -1.62 -2.35
CA VAL A 3 7.68 -1.94 -2.09
C VAL A 3 8.57 -1.09 -2.97
N THR A 4 9.54 -0.38 -2.38
CA THR A 4 10.51 0.39 -3.16
C THR A 4 11.60 -0.51 -3.70
N ALA A 5 11.69 -0.64 -5.03
CA ALA A 5 12.79 -1.24 -5.79
C ALA A 5 13.35 -2.56 -5.22
N ASN A 6 12.50 -3.41 -4.63
CA ASN A 6 12.90 -4.63 -3.92
C ASN A 6 13.93 -4.44 -2.79
N LEU A 7 14.01 -3.25 -2.20
CA LEU A 7 14.84 -2.95 -1.03
C LEU A 7 14.27 -3.51 0.28
N GLY A 8 13.03 -4.03 0.25
CA GLY A 8 12.33 -4.55 1.43
C GLY A 8 11.65 -3.45 2.26
N GLU A 9 11.79 -2.20 1.85
CA GLU A 9 11.13 -1.03 2.45
C GLU A 9 9.80 -0.75 1.75
N TYR A 10 8.87 -0.16 2.51
CA TYR A 10 7.56 0.25 2.02
C TYR A 10 7.44 1.77 1.98
N VAL A 11 6.87 2.28 0.89
CA VAL A 11 6.52 3.68 0.70
C VAL A 11 5.02 3.86 0.48
N PRO A 12 4.50 5.10 0.59
CA PRO A 12 3.16 5.41 0.10
C PRO A 12 2.99 4.98 -1.37
N TYR A 13 1.81 4.43 -1.68
CA TYR A 13 1.44 4.09 -3.05
C TYR A 13 1.20 5.38 -3.86
N ASP A 14 1.66 5.38 -5.11
CA ASP A 14 1.54 6.49 -6.05
C ASP A 14 1.65 5.96 -7.49
N ASP A 15 0.52 5.73 -8.17
CA ASP A 15 0.44 5.19 -9.55
C ASP A 15 1.14 6.10 -10.57
N ASP A 16 1.00 7.41 -10.37
CA ASP A 16 1.60 8.45 -11.22
C ASP A 16 3.05 8.78 -10.80
N GLY A 17 3.54 8.15 -9.73
CA GLY A 17 4.82 8.40 -9.11
C GLY A 17 6.03 7.97 -9.95
N THR A 18 7.22 8.00 -9.36
CA THR A 18 8.42 7.45 -10.02
C THR A 18 8.31 5.94 -10.21
N ASP A 19 8.87 5.39 -11.29
CA ASP A 19 8.92 3.95 -11.54
C ASP A 19 10.02 3.26 -10.70
N ASP A 20 9.85 3.30 -9.39
CA ASP A 20 10.74 2.69 -8.39
C ASP A 20 10.00 1.69 -7.48
N GLY A 21 8.91 1.14 -7.98
CA GLY A 21 8.06 0.17 -7.27
C GLY A 21 6.87 0.81 -6.52
N ARG A 22 6.79 2.14 -6.38
CA ARG A 22 5.66 2.79 -5.70
C ARG A 22 4.33 2.81 -6.46
N ARG A 23 4.37 2.54 -7.77
CA ARG A 23 3.21 2.47 -8.66
C ARG A 23 2.35 1.22 -8.48
N ALA A 24 2.82 0.23 -7.72
CA ALA A 24 2.10 -1.03 -7.51
C ALA A 24 1.72 -1.22 -6.04
N ALA A 25 0.43 -1.22 -5.73
CA ALA A 25 -0.01 -1.37 -4.34
C ALA A 25 0.26 -2.80 -3.82
N SER A 26 1.10 -2.92 -2.79
CA SER A 26 1.56 -4.21 -2.23
C SER A 26 0.99 -4.52 -0.83
N GLY A 27 0.16 -3.63 -0.29
CA GLY A 27 -0.47 -3.80 1.02
C GLY A 27 -1.03 -2.50 1.60
N ILE A 28 -1.65 -2.59 2.77
CA ILE A 28 -2.29 -1.48 3.47
C ILE A 28 -1.59 -1.25 4.80
N LEU A 29 -1.23 0.00 5.09
CA LEU A 29 -0.68 0.38 6.39
C LEU A 29 -1.75 0.21 7.47
N TYR A 30 -1.46 -0.58 8.51
CA TYR A 30 -2.45 -0.88 9.56
C TYR A 30 -2.71 0.31 10.48
N ALA A 31 -1.66 1.04 10.84
CA ALA A 31 -1.72 2.23 11.68
C ALA A 31 -0.69 3.26 11.19
N SER A 32 -0.99 4.54 11.30
CA SER A 32 -0.08 5.61 10.92
C SER A 32 1.27 5.48 11.64
N VAL A 33 2.34 5.64 10.88
CA VAL A 33 3.71 5.69 11.36
C VAL A 33 4.36 6.94 10.78
N ASP A 34 5.09 7.70 11.59
CA ASP A 34 5.88 8.82 11.11
C ASP A 34 7.23 8.29 10.61
N ALA A 35 7.42 8.37 9.29
CA ALA A 35 8.65 8.00 8.59
C ALA A 35 9.21 9.19 7.80
N THR A 36 8.93 10.43 8.24
CA THR A 36 9.29 11.66 7.50
C THR A 36 10.80 11.86 7.41
N GLU A 37 11.51 11.65 8.53
CA GLU A 37 12.95 11.93 8.63
C GLU A 37 13.81 10.66 8.47
N THR A 38 13.27 9.51 8.88
CA THR A 38 13.98 8.22 8.88
C THR A 38 12.98 7.08 8.70
N ASP A 39 13.44 5.94 8.16
CA ASP A 39 12.63 4.74 8.10
C ASP A 39 12.16 4.29 9.48
N ALA A 40 10.93 3.77 9.52
CA ALA A 40 10.28 3.36 10.75
C ALA A 40 9.60 1.99 10.59
N LEU A 41 9.59 1.22 11.67
CA LEU A 41 8.88 -0.06 11.69
C LEU A 41 7.37 0.18 11.65
N ALA A 42 6.69 -0.57 10.80
CA ALA A 42 5.24 -0.49 10.62
C ALA A 42 4.61 -1.89 10.59
N VAL A 43 3.29 -1.92 10.81
CA VAL A 43 2.47 -3.10 10.61
C VAL A 43 1.64 -2.88 9.35
N ALA A 44 1.60 -3.87 8.46
CA ALA A 44 0.83 -3.81 7.23
C ALA A 44 -0.01 -5.07 7.04
N ILE A 45 -1.16 -4.89 6.40
CA ILE A 45 -1.97 -5.98 5.84
C ILE A 45 -1.44 -6.21 4.42
N THR A 46 -0.86 -7.38 4.17
CA THR A 46 -0.20 -7.70 2.89
C THR A 46 -0.81 -8.89 2.16
N ARG A 47 -1.82 -9.55 2.74
CA ARG A 47 -2.51 -10.70 2.14
C ARG A 47 -3.89 -10.94 2.76
N ASP A 48 -4.74 -11.63 2.02
CA ASP A 48 -6.03 -12.23 2.42
C ASP A 48 -6.81 -11.42 3.48
N ALA A 49 -7.43 -10.33 3.04
CA ALA A 49 -8.25 -9.49 3.90
C ALA A 49 -9.42 -8.87 3.13
N GLU A 50 -10.49 -8.54 3.85
CA GLU A 50 -11.51 -7.64 3.34
C GLU A 50 -11.44 -6.32 4.10
N VAL A 51 -11.40 -5.20 3.38
CA VAL A 51 -11.29 -3.85 3.96
C VAL A 51 -12.38 -2.94 3.43
N VAL A 52 -12.77 -1.93 4.22
CA VAL A 52 -13.81 -0.98 3.81
C VAL A 52 -13.16 0.21 3.09
N GLU A 53 -13.61 0.50 1.88
CA GLU A 53 -13.10 1.55 0.99
C GLU A 53 -13.03 2.91 1.68
N ARG A 54 -14.08 3.27 2.43
CA ARG A 54 -14.16 4.57 3.14
C ARG A 54 -13.04 4.80 4.17
N LEU A 55 -12.35 3.75 4.60
CA LEU A 55 -11.27 3.82 5.58
C LEU A 55 -9.89 3.92 4.92
N LEU A 56 -9.83 3.73 3.60
CA LEU A 56 -8.59 3.82 2.84
C LEU A 56 -8.32 5.26 2.40
N THR A 57 -7.04 5.55 2.19
CA THR A 57 -6.56 6.83 1.66
C THR A 57 -5.69 6.57 0.44
N GLY A 58 -5.79 7.46 -0.56
CA GLY A 58 -4.96 7.39 -1.77
C GLY A 58 -5.21 6.17 -2.66
N ILE A 59 -6.32 5.45 -2.48
CA ILE A 59 -6.69 4.31 -3.32
C ILE A 59 -7.36 4.78 -4.62
N ASP A 60 -7.01 4.15 -5.73
CA ASP A 60 -7.61 4.33 -7.04
C ASP A 60 -7.93 2.96 -7.69
N ALA A 61 -8.39 2.97 -8.95
CA ALA A 61 -8.76 1.75 -9.65
C ALA A 61 -7.59 0.79 -9.89
N ASN A 62 -6.37 1.30 -10.14
CA ASN A 62 -5.19 0.48 -10.40
C ASN A 62 -4.70 -0.15 -9.10
N GLY A 63 -4.59 0.65 -8.03
CA GLY A 63 -4.22 0.17 -6.71
C GLY A 63 -5.22 -0.85 -6.15
N ALA A 64 -6.52 -0.72 -6.48
CA ALA A 64 -7.52 -1.71 -6.12
C ALA A 64 -7.29 -3.07 -6.83
N VAL A 65 -6.90 -3.04 -8.11
CA VAL A 65 -6.55 -4.26 -8.87
C VAL A 65 -5.29 -4.92 -8.30
N ASP A 66 -4.28 -4.13 -7.94
CA ASP A 66 -3.05 -4.64 -7.34
C ASP A 66 -3.29 -5.30 -5.99
N LEU A 67 -4.09 -4.66 -5.12
CA LEU A 67 -4.46 -5.21 -3.82
C LEU A 67 -5.29 -6.49 -3.96
N LEU A 68 -6.18 -6.55 -4.95
CA LEU A 68 -6.92 -7.78 -5.26
C LEU A 68 -5.98 -8.92 -5.66
N ALA A 69 -4.90 -8.64 -6.38
CA ALA A 69 -3.87 -9.64 -6.71
C ALA A 69 -3.12 -10.15 -5.48
N GLN A 70 -3.09 -9.39 -4.37
CA GLN A 70 -2.58 -9.82 -3.07
C GLN A 70 -3.63 -10.58 -2.21
N GLY A 71 -4.86 -10.77 -2.71
CA GLY A 71 -5.96 -11.34 -1.94
C GLY A 71 -6.67 -10.35 -1.02
N ILE A 72 -6.42 -9.05 -1.17
CA ILE A 72 -7.07 -7.99 -0.40
C ILE A 72 -8.27 -7.46 -1.20
N VAL A 73 -9.48 -7.72 -0.72
CA VAL A 73 -10.72 -7.30 -1.36
C VAL A 73 -11.24 -6.00 -0.72
N ILE A 74 -11.44 -4.98 -1.54
CA ILE A 74 -12.03 -3.71 -1.11
C ILE A 74 -13.55 -3.81 -1.18
N ARG A 75 -14.22 -3.43 -0.09
CA ARG A 75 -15.68 -3.41 0.08
C ARG A 75 -16.19 -1.97 0.21
N PRO A 76 -17.32 -1.59 -0.43
CA PRO A 76 -17.91 -0.26 -0.29
C PRO A 76 -18.33 0.11 1.16
#